data_AF-A0A833E6K1-F1
#
_entry.id   AF-A0A833E6K1-F1
#
_cell.length_a   1.000
_cell.length_b   1.000
_cell.length_c   1.000
_cell.angle_alpha   90.00
_cell.angle_beta   90.00
_cell.angle_gamma   90.00
#
_symmetry.space_group_name_H-M   'P 1'
#
loop_
_entity.id
_entity.type
_entity.pdbx_description
1 polymer ?
#
loop_
_entity_poly.entity_id
_entity_poly.type
_entity_poly.pdbx_seq_one_letter_code
_entity_poly.pdbx_strand_id
1 'polypeptide(L)'
;MLKNLFATYERLQLQGKSLTDKRIEALLDFSAQVLYEILRRHLGFDKAFQAALHSPKAAATKYVPLKMLYKVSRSVVSDYYLLRYAENYIYGRRGDSTRRLVRLWLLLRADEEFFGPLWDSVHRYRKKLLKSLPRKIESVEELVEGIEDPVERLAVELSYPKWFVEVFVHRLGFSETRELLEKLNEEKWWIRVNTLKTDVDTIVEKLYEKGVVVRRDKDLEYMLEVVDYSEPLHHLEEMWRGEIVFQDKASAMVVEALHPSENDRILDLAAAPGIKASLIMQLTENKARLVLVDVSWERTRRMARLLRLYGVDMSRVEIVVADSREWRPRTTFDKTL
;
A
#
# COMPACT_ATOMS: atom_id res chain seq x y z
N MET A 1 9.93 28.91 4.23
CA MET A 1 8.55 28.38 4.07
C MET A 1 8.17 27.34 5.14
N LEU A 2 9.12 26.56 5.67
CA LEU A 2 8.88 25.56 6.75
C LEU A 2 8.68 26.13 8.16
N LYS A 3 9.21 27.32 8.49
CA LYS A 3 8.98 27.97 9.79
C LYS A 3 7.53 28.45 10.01
N ASN A 4 6.76 28.65 8.93
CA ASN A 4 5.34 29.02 9.02
C ASN A 4 4.41 27.82 9.29
N LEU A 5 4.84 26.58 9.01
CA LEU A 5 4.03 25.38 9.28
C LEU A 5 3.99 25.04 10.79
N PHE A 6 5.10 25.19 11.51
CA PHE A 6 5.13 24.99 12.97
C PHE A 6 4.33 26.07 13.73
N ALA A 7 4.40 27.33 13.30
CA ALA A 7 3.59 28.41 13.88
C ALA A 7 2.07 28.23 13.64
N THR A 8 1.70 27.48 12.59
CA THR A 8 0.29 27.13 12.31
C THR A 8 -0.20 26.04 13.26
N TYR A 9 0.68 25.13 13.70
CA TYR A 9 0.36 24.06 14.65
C TYR A 9 0.03 24.60 16.05
N GLU A 10 0.78 25.59 16.54
CA GLU A 10 0.52 26.24 17.84
C GLU A 10 -0.68 27.21 17.80
N ARG A 11 -0.90 27.94 16.70
CA ARG A 11 -2.09 28.81 16.56
C ARG A 11 -3.41 28.03 16.45
N LEU A 12 -3.39 26.79 15.96
CA LEU A 12 -4.58 25.95 15.79
C LEU A 12 -5.06 25.27 17.08
N GLN A 13 -4.23 25.22 18.13
CA GLN A 13 -4.62 24.76 19.47
C GLN A 13 -5.58 25.75 20.17
N LEU A 14 -5.68 26.99 19.68
CA LEU A 14 -6.42 28.09 20.33
C LEU A 14 -7.85 28.31 19.77
N GLN A 15 -8.36 27.48 18.86
CA GLN A 15 -9.68 27.67 18.26
C GLN A 15 -10.67 26.53 18.59
N GLY A 16 -11.48 26.78 19.62
CA GLY A 16 -12.83 26.25 19.96
C GLY A 16 -13.30 24.85 19.51
N LYS A 17 -14.09 24.19 20.38
CA LYS A 17 -14.78 22.89 20.14
C LYS A 17 -15.42 22.72 18.74
N SER A 18 -15.93 23.79 18.13
CA SER A 18 -16.54 23.81 16.78
C SER A 18 -15.59 23.45 15.64
N LEU A 19 -14.29 23.79 15.76
CA LEU A 19 -13.30 23.51 14.72
C LEU A 19 -12.89 22.03 14.72
N THR A 20 -12.91 21.37 15.88
CA THR A 20 -12.45 19.98 16.01
C THR A 20 -13.47 18.98 15.46
N ASP A 21 -14.77 19.13 15.77
CA ASP A 21 -15.82 18.28 15.20
C ASP A 21 -15.87 18.44 13.66
N LYS A 22 -15.61 19.65 13.13
CA LYS A 22 -15.49 19.89 11.68
C LYS A 22 -14.29 19.17 11.05
N ARG A 23 -13.14 19.12 11.73
CA ARG A 23 -11.95 18.38 11.24
C ARG A 23 -12.21 16.88 11.20
N ILE A 24 -12.88 16.34 12.22
CA ILE A 24 -13.27 14.92 12.27
C ILE A 24 -14.24 14.62 11.12
N GLU A 25 -15.33 15.39 10.96
CA GLU A 25 -16.28 15.18 9.86
C GLU A 25 -15.61 15.29 8.48
N ALA A 26 -14.72 16.27 8.27
CA ALA A 26 -13.99 16.40 7.01
C ALA A 26 -13.12 15.17 6.70
N LEU A 27 -12.44 14.61 7.70
CA LEU A 27 -11.65 13.38 7.58
C LEU A 27 -12.54 12.16 7.26
N LEU A 28 -13.68 12.01 7.94
CA LEU A 28 -14.62 10.92 7.67
C LEU A 28 -15.23 11.05 6.27
N ASP A 29 -15.61 12.25 5.86
CA ASP A 29 -16.17 12.51 4.52
C ASP A 29 -15.16 12.25 3.41
N PHE A 30 -13.91 12.62 3.63
CA PHE A 30 -12.84 12.30 2.70
C PHE A 30 -12.63 10.79 2.58
N SER A 31 -12.52 10.08 3.71
CA SER A 31 -12.33 8.62 3.72
C SER A 31 -13.52 7.89 3.08
N ALA A 32 -14.74 8.41 3.28
CA ALA A 32 -15.95 7.89 2.63
C ALA A 32 -15.95 8.13 1.11
N GLN A 33 -15.35 9.23 0.65
CA GLN A 33 -15.13 9.49 -0.77
C GLN A 33 -14.09 8.52 -1.34
N VAL A 34 -12.97 8.27 -0.65
CA VAL A 34 -11.97 7.27 -1.08
C VAL A 34 -12.63 5.91 -1.25
N LEU A 35 -13.38 5.45 -0.25
CA LEU A 35 -14.08 4.17 -0.32
C LEU A 35 -15.12 4.15 -1.46
N TYR A 36 -15.80 5.26 -1.72
CA TYR A 36 -16.74 5.38 -2.83
C TYR A 36 -16.05 5.23 -4.19
N GLU A 37 -14.90 5.88 -4.40
CA GLU A 37 -14.13 5.77 -5.64
C GLU A 37 -13.67 4.32 -5.88
N ILE A 38 -13.26 3.61 -4.83
CA ILE A 38 -12.89 2.18 -4.93
C ILE A 38 -14.11 1.34 -5.34
N LEU A 39 -15.22 1.46 -4.61
CA LEU A 39 -16.40 0.61 -4.80
C LEU A 39 -17.16 0.89 -6.10
N ARG A 40 -17.18 2.15 -6.57
CA ARG A 40 -17.97 2.56 -7.74
C ARG A 40 -17.16 2.68 -9.03
N ARG A 41 -15.86 2.98 -8.93
CA ARG A 41 -14.99 3.15 -10.10
C ARG A 41 -13.92 2.07 -10.23
N HIS A 42 -13.90 1.09 -9.32
CA HIS A 42 -12.95 -0.02 -9.31
C HIS A 42 -11.48 0.46 -9.37
N LEU A 43 -11.21 1.58 -8.69
CA LEU A 43 -9.87 2.13 -8.58
C LEU A 43 -9.11 1.44 -7.46
N GLY A 44 -7.80 1.20 -7.67
CA GLY A 44 -6.89 0.86 -6.57
C GLY A 44 -6.79 2.01 -5.57
N PHE A 45 -6.41 1.69 -4.33
CA PHE A 45 -6.40 2.63 -3.20
C PHE A 45 -5.72 3.97 -3.52
N ASP A 46 -4.48 3.97 -4.01
CA ASP A 46 -3.76 5.22 -4.26
C ASP A 46 -4.43 6.08 -5.35
N LYS A 47 -4.99 5.45 -6.38
CA LYS A 47 -5.76 6.17 -7.42
C LYS A 47 -7.05 6.74 -6.85
N ALA A 48 -7.75 6.00 -6.00
CA ALA A 48 -8.95 6.46 -5.32
C ALA A 48 -8.66 7.62 -4.34
N PHE A 49 -7.54 7.54 -3.62
CA PHE A 49 -7.06 8.60 -2.74
C PHE A 49 -6.76 9.88 -3.51
N GLN A 50 -6.03 9.77 -4.62
CA GLN A 50 -5.77 10.90 -5.51
C GLN A 50 -7.07 11.46 -6.12
N ALA A 51 -7.99 10.61 -6.56
CA ALA A 51 -9.29 11.07 -7.06
C ALA A 51 -10.09 11.84 -6.00
N ALA A 52 -10.06 11.39 -4.74
CA ALA A 52 -10.70 12.07 -3.62
C ALA A 52 -10.07 13.45 -3.32
N LEU A 53 -8.74 13.59 -3.44
CA LEU A 53 -8.03 14.87 -3.28
C LEU A 53 -8.45 15.92 -4.33
N HIS A 54 -8.82 15.49 -5.52
CA HIS A 54 -9.28 16.37 -6.60
C HIS A 54 -10.80 16.57 -6.60
N SER A 55 -11.52 15.98 -5.64
CA SER A 55 -12.98 16.13 -5.54
C SER A 55 -13.37 17.48 -4.90
N PRO A 56 -14.56 18.02 -5.19
CA PRO A 56 -15.06 19.24 -4.55
C PRO A 56 -15.09 19.17 -3.01
N LYS A 57 -15.20 17.96 -2.44
CA LYS A 57 -15.22 17.73 -0.99
C LYS A 57 -13.85 17.91 -0.34
N ALA A 58 -12.76 17.90 -1.11
CA ALA A 58 -11.40 18.09 -0.59
C ALA A 58 -11.18 19.49 0.01
N ALA A 59 -11.96 20.49 -0.37
CA ALA A 59 -11.84 21.83 0.22
C ALA A 59 -12.04 21.85 1.75
N ALA A 60 -12.84 20.92 2.28
CA ALA A 60 -13.08 20.78 3.72
C ALA A 60 -11.89 20.17 4.48
N THR A 61 -10.98 19.47 3.79
CA THR A 61 -9.84 18.78 4.42
C THR A 61 -8.60 19.67 4.60
N LYS A 62 -8.66 20.96 4.21
CA LYS A 62 -7.54 21.91 4.30
C LYS A 62 -6.92 22.07 5.70
N TYR A 63 -7.60 21.60 6.75
CA TYR A 63 -7.13 21.62 8.14
C TYR A 63 -6.73 20.23 8.68
N VAL A 64 -6.70 19.20 7.83
CA VAL A 64 -6.35 17.83 8.19
C VAL A 64 -5.02 17.47 7.53
N PRO A 65 -4.00 17.01 8.28
CA PRO A 65 -2.73 16.59 7.71
C PRO A 65 -2.92 15.48 6.66
N LEU A 66 -2.21 15.58 5.53
CA LEU A 66 -2.32 14.59 4.43
C LEU A 66 -2.00 13.16 4.87
N LYS A 67 -0.98 13.02 5.74
CA LYS A 67 -0.59 11.74 6.36
C LYS A 67 -1.74 11.10 7.15
N MET A 68 -2.51 11.91 7.88
CA MET A 68 -3.69 11.44 8.61
C MET A 68 -4.82 11.02 7.67
N LEU A 69 -5.08 11.79 6.61
CA LEU A 69 -6.04 11.40 5.56
C LEU A 69 -5.68 10.04 4.95
N TYR A 70 -4.39 9.85 4.62
CA TYR A 70 -3.89 8.60 4.02
C TYR A 70 -4.04 7.42 4.98
N LYS A 71 -3.49 7.52 6.19
CA LYS A 71 -3.53 6.44 7.20
C LYS A 71 -4.96 6.00 7.54
N VAL A 72 -5.85 6.97 7.81
CA VAL A 72 -7.25 6.66 8.15
C VAL A 72 -8.00 6.08 6.97
N SER A 73 -7.86 6.66 5.77
CA SER A 73 -8.51 6.11 4.58
C SER A 73 -8.02 4.69 4.27
N ARG A 74 -6.72 4.43 4.46
CA ARG A 74 -6.11 3.11 4.26
C ARG A 74 -6.69 2.09 5.23
N SER A 75 -6.72 2.42 6.52
CA SER A 75 -7.29 1.55 7.55
C SER A 75 -8.77 1.24 7.33
N VAL A 76 -9.59 2.24 6.96
CA VAL A 76 -11.00 2.03 6.57
C VAL A 76 -11.14 1.00 5.45
N VAL A 77 -10.28 1.09 4.43
CA VAL A 77 -10.34 0.19 3.27
C VAL A 77 -9.88 -1.22 3.65
N SER A 78 -8.85 -1.34 4.48
CA SER A 78 -8.39 -2.63 5.01
C SER A 78 -9.46 -3.33 5.85
N ASP A 79 -10.21 -2.57 6.66
CA ASP A 79 -11.30 -3.09 7.50
C ASP A 79 -12.64 -3.27 6.76
N TYR A 80 -12.69 -3.15 5.43
CA TYR A 80 -13.95 -3.10 4.68
C TYR A 80 -14.92 -4.25 4.99
N TYR A 81 -14.46 -5.50 5.05
CA TYR A 81 -15.33 -6.66 5.27
C TYR A 81 -15.85 -6.74 6.71
N LEU A 82 -15.00 -6.41 7.67
CA LEU A 82 -15.40 -6.23 9.07
C LEU A 82 -16.49 -5.16 9.19
N LEU A 83 -16.26 -3.98 8.60
CA LEU A 83 -17.18 -2.86 8.64
C LEU A 83 -18.50 -3.17 7.95
N ARG A 84 -18.46 -3.95 6.86
CA ARG A 84 -19.65 -4.39 6.14
C ARG A 84 -20.47 -5.37 6.99
N TYR A 85 -19.82 -6.29 7.67
CA TYR A 85 -20.48 -7.19 8.61
C TYR A 85 -21.12 -6.40 9.75
N ALA A 86 -20.38 -5.47 10.36
CA ALA A 86 -20.88 -4.59 11.42
C ALA A 86 -22.08 -3.74 10.95
N GLU A 87 -22.04 -3.18 9.72
CA GLU A 87 -23.14 -2.40 9.17
C GLU A 87 -24.42 -3.25 9.08
N ASN A 88 -24.32 -4.48 8.59
CA ASN A 88 -25.45 -5.40 8.49
C ASN A 88 -25.97 -5.81 9.88
N TYR A 89 -25.09 -6.05 10.84
CA TYR A 89 -25.47 -6.41 12.22
C TYR A 89 -26.21 -5.27 12.94
N ILE A 90 -25.79 -4.02 12.73
CA ILE A 90 -26.29 -2.84 13.44
C ILE A 90 -27.52 -2.24 12.77
N TYR A 91 -27.51 -2.12 11.44
CA TYR A 91 -28.56 -1.42 10.68
C TYR A 91 -29.49 -2.36 9.92
N GLY A 92 -29.20 -3.67 9.91
CA GLY A 92 -29.81 -4.62 8.98
C GLY A 92 -29.28 -4.43 7.56
N ARG A 93 -29.84 -5.16 6.58
CA ARG A 93 -29.51 -5.05 5.15
C ARG A 93 -30.04 -3.74 4.53
N ARG A 94 -29.60 -2.60 5.04
CA ARG A 94 -30.07 -1.26 4.61
C ARG A 94 -29.03 -0.54 3.75
N GLY A 95 -28.72 -1.05 2.56
CA GLY A 95 -27.98 -0.33 1.51
C GLY A 95 -26.48 -0.06 1.78
N ASP A 96 -25.76 0.40 0.75
CA ASP A 96 -24.30 0.55 0.74
C ASP A 96 -23.81 1.98 1.03
N SER A 97 -23.83 2.40 2.30
CA SER A 97 -23.40 3.75 2.66
C SER A 97 -21.93 3.77 3.10
N THR A 98 -21.05 4.33 2.28
CA THR A 98 -19.64 4.51 2.63
C THR A 98 -19.45 5.37 3.88
N ARG A 99 -20.31 6.37 4.10
CA ARG A 99 -20.28 7.22 5.30
C ARG A 99 -20.61 6.43 6.58
N ARG A 100 -21.52 5.45 6.51
CA ARG A 100 -21.79 4.58 7.67
C ARG A 100 -20.60 3.68 7.97
N LEU A 101 -20.00 3.06 6.96
CA LEU A 101 -18.80 2.22 7.13
C LEU A 101 -17.66 2.99 7.82
N VAL A 102 -17.36 4.21 7.36
CA VAL A 102 -16.32 5.05 7.97
C VAL A 102 -16.65 5.46 9.41
N ARG A 103 -17.94 5.70 9.72
CA ARG A 103 -18.36 5.97 11.11
C ARG A 103 -18.22 4.74 11.99
N LEU A 104 -18.53 3.55 11.47
CA LEU A 104 -18.31 2.28 12.17
C LEU A 104 -16.81 2.05 12.41
N TRP A 105 -15.96 2.39 11.44
CA TRP A 105 -14.51 2.33 11.63
C TRP A 105 -14.05 3.22 12.78
N LEU A 106 -14.56 4.45 12.86
CA LEU A 106 -14.27 5.34 13.99
C LEU A 106 -14.74 4.76 15.34
N LEU A 107 -15.78 3.92 15.34
CA LEU A 107 -16.29 3.30 16.55
C LEU A 107 -15.53 2.02 16.94
N LEU A 108 -15.07 1.23 15.96
CA LEU A 108 -14.56 -0.12 16.18
C LEU A 108 -13.04 -0.23 16.10
N ARG A 109 -12.37 0.67 15.36
CA ARG A 109 -10.95 0.53 15.01
C ARG A 109 -10.11 1.76 15.31
N ALA A 110 -10.71 2.94 15.38
CA ALA A 110 -9.96 4.14 15.74
C ALA A 110 -9.42 4.07 17.17
N ASP A 111 -8.15 4.45 17.32
CA ASP A 111 -7.40 4.51 18.57
C ASP A 111 -6.61 5.83 18.70
N GLU A 112 -5.83 5.94 19.79
CA GLU A 112 -4.98 7.11 20.04
C GLU A 112 -3.82 7.23 19.05
N GLU A 113 -3.33 6.14 18.46
CA GLU A 113 -2.22 6.17 17.51
C GLU A 113 -2.59 6.92 16.22
N PHE A 114 -3.83 6.73 15.75
CA PHE A 114 -4.33 7.45 14.56
C PHE A 114 -4.48 8.96 14.79
N PHE A 115 -4.88 9.37 15.99
CA PHE A 115 -5.39 10.72 16.25
C PHE A 115 -4.49 11.58 17.13
N GLY A 116 -3.59 10.97 17.91
CA GLY A 116 -2.70 11.62 18.86
C GLY A 116 -3.43 12.69 19.68
N PRO A 117 -3.02 13.97 19.61
CA PRO A 117 -3.65 15.06 20.36
C PRO A 117 -5.16 15.27 20.09
N LEU A 118 -5.71 14.74 18.99
CA LEU A 118 -7.13 14.84 18.67
C LEU A 118 -7.99 13.74 19.34
N TRP A 119 -7.36 12.76 19.98
CA TRP A 119 -8.03 11.56 20.51
C TRP A 119 -9.17 11.87 21.47
N ASP A 120 -8.98 12.76 22.43
CA ASP A 120 -10.04 13.16 23.39
C ASP A 120 -11.30 13.70 22.70
N SER A 121 -11.11 14.44 21.60
CA SER A 121 -12.22 14.98 20.83
C SER A 121 -12.93 13.90 20.02
N VAL A 122 -12.16 12.98 19.43
CA VAL A 122 -12.69 11.80 18.76
C VAL A 122 -13.47 10.92 19.73
N HIS A 123 -12.95 10.69 20.94
CA HIS A 123 -13.62 9.90 21.97
C HIS A 123 -14.97 10.50 22.38
N ARG A 124 -15.06 11.83 22.53
CA ARG A 124 -16.35 12.52 22.76
C ARG A 124 -17.30 12.37 21.57
N TYR A 125 -16.79 12.47 20.35
CA TYR A 125 -17.59 12.29 19.14
C TYR A 125 -18.11 10.84 19.01
N ARG A 126 -17.28 9.83 19.31
CA ARG A 126 -17.68 8.41 19.40
C ARG A 126 -18.84 8.20 20.37
N LYS A 127 -18.78 8.79 21.57
CA LYS A 127 -19.89 8.73 22.56
C LYS A 127 -21.21 9.29 22.02
N LYS A 128 -21.17 10.34 21.19
CA LYS A 128 -22.39 10.86 20.54
C LYS A 128 -22.92 9.89 19.48
N LEU A 129 -22.04 9.33 18.66
CA LEU A 129 -22.42 8.36 17.63
C LEU A 129 -23.04 7.09 18.21
N LEU A 130 -22.44 6.52 19.27
CA LEU A 130 -22.94 5.30 19.93
C LEU A 130 -24.40 5.42 20.38
N LYS A 131 -24.81 6.60 20.87
CA LYS A 131 -26.21 6.85 21.31
C LYS A 131 -27.22 6.81 20.16
N SER A 132 -26.76 6.97 18.92
CA SER A 132 -27.62 7.02 17.73
C SER A 132 -27.74 5.67 17.01
N LEU A 133 -27.03 4.64 17.46
CA LEU A 133 -27.04 3.34 16.81
C LEU A 133 -28.35 2.58 17.08
N PRO A 134 -28.96 1.93 16.07
CA PRO A 134 -30.15 1.08 16.27
C PRO A 134 -29.89 -0.14 17.15
N ARG A 135 -28.66 -0.67 17.13
CA ARG A 135 -28.19 -1.78 17.95
C ARG A 135 -26.87 -1.40 18.60
N LYS A 136 -26.70 -1.75 19.86
CA LYS A 136 -25.44 -1.52 20.58
C LYS A 136 -24.36 -2.48 20.07
N ILE A 137 -23.13 -1.97 20.08
CA ILE A 137 -21.90 -2.70 19.84
C ILE A 137 -20.83 -2.07 20.73
N GLU A 138 -20.14 -2.87 21.52
CA GLU A 138 -19.10 -2.40 22.43
C GLU A 138 -17.71 -2.58 21.83
N SER A 139 -17.48 -3.69 21.12
CA SER A 139 -16.18 -3.99 20.52
C SER A 139 -16.25 -4.88 19.27
N VAL A 140 -15.09 -5.09 18.63
CA VAL A 140 -14.95 -6.04 17.52
C VAL A 140 -15.07 -7.48 18.02
N GLU A 141 -14.52 -7.76 19.19
CA GLU A 141 -14.53 -9.10 19.81
C GLU A 141 -15.97 -9.57 20.05
N GLU A 142 -16.83 -8.72 20.63
CA GLU A 142 -18.27 -9.01 20.81
C GLU A 142 -18.95 -9.38 19.48
N LEU A 143 -18.63 -8.65 18.41
CA LEU A 143 -19.20 -8.86 17.08
C LEU A 143 -18.77 -10.20 16.48
N VAL A 144 -17.50 -10.55 16.65
CA VAL A 144 -16.87 -11.73 16.05
C VAL A 144 -17.20 -13.01 16.84
N GLU A 145 -17.28 -12.94 18.17
CA GLU A 145 -17.68 -14.06 19.03
C GLU A 145 -19.09 -14.59 18.72
N GLY A 146 -19.99 -13.70 18.28
CA GLY A 146 -21.35 -14.07 17.86
C GLY A 146 -21.45 -14.84 16.53
N ILE A 147 -20.33 -15.05 15.82
CA ILE A 147 -20.30 -15.73 14.52
C ILE A 147 -20.04 -17.23 14.74
N GLU A 148 -21.01 -18.09 14.46
CA GLU A 148 -20.90 -19.54 14.69
C GLU A 148 -19.92 -20.23 13.71
N ASP A 149 -19.96 -19.87 12.43
CA ASP A 149 -19.09 -20.45 11.41
C ASP A 149 -17.65 -19.93 11.59
N PRO A 150 -16.66 -20.80 11.88
CA PRO A 150 -15.28 -20.39 12.12
C PRO A 150 -14.63 -19.71 10.90
N VAL A 151 -15.03 -20.07 9.67
CA VAL A 151 -14.49 -19.47 8.45
C VAL A 151 -15.03 -18.06 8.26
N GLU A 152 -16.32 -17.87 8.50
CA GLU A 152 -16.94 -16.54 8.49
C GLU A 152 -16.38 -15.65 9.60
N ARG A 153 -16.17 -16.23 10.79
CA ARG A 153 -15.56 -15.54 11.92
C ARG A 153 -14.18 -15.00 11.56
N LEU A 154 -13.31 -15.86 11.02
CA LEU A 154 -11.96 -15.48 10.59
C LEU A 154 -11.99 -14.43 9.48
N ALA A 155 -12.90 -14.57 8.52
CA ALA A 155 -13.07 -13.62 7.41
C ALA A 155 -13.48 -12.22 7.91
N VAL A 156 -14.38 -12.14 8.89
CA VAL A 156 -14.79 -10.87 9.49
C VAL A 156 -13.68 -10.29 10.36
N GLU A 157 -13.08 -11.10 11.23
CA GLU A 157 -12.01 -10.71 12.17
C GLU A 157 -10.82 -10.05 11.47
N LEU A 158 -10.32 -10.71 10.42
CA LEU A 158 -9.16 -10.28 9.64
C LEU A 158 -9.53 -9.45 8.41
N SER A 159 -10.83 -9.18 8.20
CA SER A 159 -11.37 -8.37 7.11
C SER A 159 -11.00 -8.86 5.70
N TYR A 160 -11.34 -10.11 5.43
CA TYR A 160 -11.25 -10.74 4.11
C TYR A 160 -12.64 -11.16 3.60
N PRO A 161 -12.83 -11.30 2.28
CA PRO A 161 -14.06 -11.91 1.78
C PRO A 161 -14.11 -13.39 2.17
N LYS A 162 -15.27 -13.88 2.63
CA LYS A 162 -15.45 -15.28 3.05
C LYS A 162 -14.95 -16.29 2.03
N TRP A 163 -15.30 -16.12 0.76
CA TRP A 163 -14.87 -17.02 -0.33
C TRP A 163 -13.34 -17.11 -0.45
N PHE A 164 -12.61 -16.04 -0.15
CA PHE A 164 -11.15 -16.03 -0.22
C PHE A 164 -10.56 -16.85 0.93
N VAL A 165 -11.10 -16.70 2.14
CA VAL A 165 -10.70 -17.50 3.30
C VAL A 165 -11.01 -18.98 3.07
N GLU A 166 -12.18 -19.31 2.51
CA GLU A 166 -12.57 -20.68 2.16
C GLU A 166 -11.56 -21.37 1.23
N VAL A 167 -11.03 -20.64 0.23
CA VAL A 167 -10.01 -21.17 -0.70
C VAL A 167 -8.74 -21.60 0.04
N PHE A 168 -8.26 -20.80 1.00
CA PHE A 168 -7.05 -21.12 1.76
C PHE A 168 -7.31 -22.19 2.81
N VAL A 169 -8.44 -22.15 3.52
CA VAL A 169 -8.79 -23.19 4.50
C VAL A 169 -8.87 -24.56 3.81
N HIS A 170 -9.40 -24.62 2.59
CA HIS A 170 -9.44 -25.86 1.81
C HIS A 170 -8.05 -26.37 1.40
N ARG A 171 -7.05 -25.50 1.22
CA ARG A 171 -5.71 -25.86 0.73
C ARG A 171 -4.67 -26.06 1.82
N LEU A 172 -4.72 -25.24 2.87
CA LEU A 172 -3.72 -25.14 3.94
C LEU A 172 -4.28 -25.58 5.31
N GLY A 173 -5.60 -25.75 5.43
CA GLY A 173 -6.25 -25.93 6.72
C GLY A 173 -6.41 -24.62 7.49
N PHE A 174 -7.16 -24.68 8.59
CA PHE A 174 -7.59 -23.49 9.33
C PHE A 174 -6.44 -22.72 9.98
N SER A 175 -5.55 -23.42 10.71
CA SER A 175 -4.48 -22.78 11.49
C SER A 175 -3.47 -22.05 10.60
N GLU A 176 -2.98 -22.69 9.54
CA GLU A 176 -2.03 -22.07 8.60
C GLU A 176 -2.70 -20.91 7.82
N THR A 177 -3.99 -21.03 7.51
CA THR A 177 -4.74 -19.93 6.89
C THR A 177 -4.81 -18.72 7.80
N ARG A 178 -5.10 -18.90 9.10
CA ARG A 178 -5.11 -17.78 10.06
C ARG A 178 -3.75 -17.07 10.08
N GLU A 179 -2.66 -17.81 10.23
CA GLU A 179 -1.31 -17.24 10.26
C GLU A 179 -0.99 -16.47 8.97
N LEU A 180 -1.32 -17.04 7.81
CA LEU A 180 -1.14 -16.37 6.52
C LEU A 180 -1.91 -15.05 6.45
N LEU A 181 -3.20 -15.05 6.79
CA LEU A 181 -4.04 -13.86 6.71
C LEU A 181 -3.62 -12.77 7.71
N GLU A 182 -3.19 -13.16 8.91
CA GLU A 182 -2.60 -12.24 9.89
C GLU A 182 -1.33 -11.57 9.33
N LYS A 183 -0.45 -12.35 8.67
CA LYS A 183 0.75 -11.81 8.01
C LYS A 183 0.46 -10.94 6.80
N LEU A 184 -0.59 -11.24 6.03
CA LEU A 184 -1.01 -10.40 4.90
C LEU A 184 -1.60 -9.05 5.33
N ASN A 185 -2.05 -8.94 6.59
CA ASN A 185 -2.50 -7.67 7.18
C ASN A 185 -1.35 -6.82 7.73
N GLU A 186 -0.13 -7.34 7.81
CA GLU A 186 1.06 -6.58 8.17
C GLU A 186 1.58 -5.78 6.95
N GLU A 187 1.77 -4.47 7.08
CA GLU A 187 2.45 -3.68 6.05
C GLU A 187 3.97 -3.86 6.18
N LYS A 188 4.62 -4.39 5.13
CA LYS A 188 6.09 -4.49 5.04
C LYS A 188 6.59 -3.74 3.84
N TRP A 189 7.62 -2.94 4.05
CA TRP A 189 8.27 -2.17 3.00
C TRP A 189 9.66 -2.72 2.75
N TRP A 190 9.89 -3.10 1.50
CA TRP A 190 11.18 -3.56 1.02
C TRP A 190 11.74 -2.56 0.01
N ILE A 191 13.02 -2.29 0.15
CA ILE A 191 13.80 -1.53 -0.83
C ILE A 191 14.98 -2.37 -1.30
N ARG A 192 15.28 -2.28 -2.58
CA ARG A 192 16.46 -2.82 -3.21
C ARG A 192 17.49 -1.71 -3.37
N VAL A 193 18.70 -1.92 -2.89
CA VAL A 193 19.86 -1.08 -3.24
C VAL A 193 20.28 -1.39 -4.67
N ASN A 194 20.44 -0.34 -5.48
CA ASN A 194 20.90 -0.47 -6.85
C ASN A 194 22.43 -0.48 -6.92
N THR A 195 23.01 -1.68 -6.93
CA THR A 195 24.47 -1.87 -6.93
C THR A 195 25.17 -1.42 -8.22
N LEU A 196 24.44 -1.06 -9.28
CA LEU A 196 25.02 -0.36 -10.44
C LEU A 196 25.43 1.08 -10.14
N LYS A 197 24.95 1.66 -9.03
CA LYS A 197 25.14 3.08 -8.71
C LYS A 197 25.86 3.34 -7.40
N THR A 198 25.72 2.44 -6.43
CA THR A 198 26.19 2.63 -5.07
C THR A 198 26.28 1.29 -4.36
N ASP A 199 27.07 1.17 -3.31
CA ASP A 199 27.08 0.00 -2.44
C ASP A 199 26.00 0.09 -1.34
N VAL A 200 25.77 -1.05 -0.67
CA VAL A 200 24.75 -1.22 0.38
C VAL A 200 25.11 -0.45 1.65
N ASP A 201 26.39 -0.45 2.04
CA ASP A 201 26.84 0.20 3.28
C ASP A 201 26.58 1.71 3.21
N THR A 202 26.97 2.34 2.10
CA THR A 202 26.71 3.75 1.83
C THR A 202 25.22 4.11 1.93
N ILE A 203 24.34 3.25 1.42
CA ILE A 203 22.89 3.52 1.46
C ILE A 203 22.33 3.35 2.87
N VAL A 204 22.76 2.34 3.61
CA VAL A 204 22.33 2.14 4.99
C VAL A 204 22.71 3.35 5.86
N GLU A 205 23.92 3.89 5.69
CA GLU A 205 24.36 5.10 6.39
C GLU A 205 23.50 6.32 6.04
N LYS A 206 23.30 6.61 4.74
CA LYS A 206 22.45 7.73 4.28
C LYS A 206 21.02 7.63 4.81
N LEU A 207 20.45 6.42 4.82
CA LEU A 207 19.11 6.17 5.32
C LEU A 207 19.02 6.39 6.84
N TYR A 208 20.03 5.94 7.58
CA TYR A 208 20.12 6.15 9.02
C TYR A 208 20.20 7.64 9.38
N GLU A 209 21.00 8.44 8.67
CA GLU A 209 21.07 9.89 8.84
C GLU A 209 19.73 10.60 8.62
N LYS A 210 18.84 10.00 7.83
CA LYS A 210 17.47 10.47 7.54
C LYS A 210 16.43 9.90 8.50
N GLY A 211 16.84 9.14 9.51
CA GLY A 211 15.96 8.50 10.48
C GLY A 211 15.16 7.33 9.91
N VAL A 212 15.62 6.72 8.82
CA VAL A 212 15.05 5.49 8.27
C VAL A 212 15.78 4.32 8.92
N VAL A 213 15.07 3.54 9.74
CA VAL A 213 15.63 2.31 10.32
C VAL A 213 15.41 1.18 9.34
N VAL A 214 16.51 0.59 8.87
CA VAL A 214 16.49 -0.54 7.94
C VAL A 214 17.18 -1.76 8.52
N ARG A 215 16.75 -2.93 8.05
CA ARG A 215 17.36 -4.22 8.36
C ARG A 215 17.74 -4.91 7.06
N ARG A 216 19.00 -5.34 6.95
CA ARG A 216 19.48 -6.11 5.81
C ARG A 216 18.81 -7.47 5.77
N ASP A 217 18.47 -7.90 4.57
CA ASP A 217 18.06 -9.27 4.38
C ASP A 217 19.25 -10.21 4.56
N LYS A 218 18.98 -11.40 5.12
CA LYS A 218 19.96 -12.46 5.32
C LYS A 218 20.27 -13.24 4.04
N ASP A 219 19.31 -13.27 3.11
CA ASP A 219 19.42 -14.08 1.90
C ASP A 219 19.91 -13.24 0.71
N LEU A 220 19.48 -11.96 0.63
CA LEU A 220 19.82 -11.04 -0.45
C LEU A 220 20.46 -9.75 0.09
N GLU A 221 21.79 -9.65 0.04
CA GLU A 221 22.55 -8.56 0.68
C GLU A 221 22.14 -7.15 0.21
N TYR A 222 21.68 -7.02 -1.02
CA TYR A 222 21.22 -5.76 -1.60
C TYR A 222 19.77 -5.39 -1.23
N MET A 223 19.06 -6.23 -0.47
CA MET A 223 17.68 -5.98 -0.03
C MET A 223 17.65 -5.48 1.41
N LEU A 224 16.84 -4.45 1.65
CA LEU A 224 16.62 -3.87 2.97
C LEU A 224 15.13 -3.85 3.30
N GLU A 225 14.78 -4.37 4.47
CA GLU A 225 13.46 -4.18 5.09
C GLU A 225 13.46 -2.84 5.82
N VAL A 226 12.48 -1.98 5.54
CA VAL A 226 12.27 -0.76 6.30
C VAL A 226 11.50 -1.13 7.57
N VAL A 227 12.19 -1.04 8.72
CA VAL A 227 11.66 -1.40 10.04
C VAL A 227 10.88 -0.24 10.65
N ASP A 228 11.41 0.97 10.52
CA ASP A 228 10.74 2.18 11.00
C ASP A 228 11.08 3.37 10.10
N TYR A 229 10.04 4.09 9.69
CA TYR A 229 10.17 5.37 9.05
C TYR A 229 8.85 6.14 9.14
N SER A 230 8.93 7.36 9.64
CA SER A 230 7.74 8.15 9.88
C SER A 230 7.20 8.83 8.62
N GLU A 231 8.01 9.10 7.60
CA GLU A 231 7.61 9.86 6.42
C GLU A 231 7.39 8.98 5.18
N PRO A 232 6.79 9.50 4.08
CA PRO A 232 6.64 8.70 2.87
C PRO A 232 8.00 8.36 2.25
N LEU A 233 8.26 7.07 2.01
CA LEU A 233 9.54 6.59 1.45
C LEU A 233 9.88 7.20 0.07
N HIS A 234 8.88 7.62 -0.71
CA HIS A 234 9.11 8.30 -1.99
C HIS A 234 9.67 9.72 -1.87
N HIS A 235 9.79 10.28 -0.66
CA HIS A 235 10.49 11.54 -0.41
C HIS A 235 12.02 11.36 -0.34
N LEU A 236 12.53 10.13 -0.24
CA LEU A 236 13.95 9.85 -0.19
C LEU A 236 14.62 10.22 -1.53
N GLU A 237 15.62 11.09 -1.50
CA GLU A 237 16.33 11.53 -2.71
C GLU A 237 17.05 10.39 -3.43
N GLU A 238 17.49 9.37 -2.70
CA GLU A 238 18.09 8.14 -3.21
C GLU A 238 17.18 7.47 -4.24
N MET A 239 15.87 7.54 -4.03
CA MET A 239 14.88 7.00 -4.96
C MET A 239 14.84 7.77 -6.27
N TRP A 240 14.89 9.11 -6.19
CA TRP A 240 14.91 10.00 -7.35
C TRP A 240 16.23 9.95 -8.11
N ARG A 241 17.31 9.55 -7.44
CA ARG A 241 18.61 9.25 -8.05
C ARG A 241 18.71 7.83 -8.59
N GLY A 242 17.71 6.98 -8.32
CA GLY A 242 17.70 5.57 -8.72
C GLY A 242 18.73 4.71 -7.97
N GLU A 243 19.22 5.18 -6.81
CA GLU A 243 20.12 4.46 -5.91
C GLU A 243 19.38 3.39 -5.11
N ILE A 244 18.08 3.60 -4.86
CA ILE A 244 17.18 2.61 -4.27
C ILE A 244 15.93 2.42 -5.13
N VAL A 245 15.38 1.21 -5.10
CA VAL A 245 14.21 0.80 -5.87
C VAL A 245 13.20 0.14 -4.93
N PHE A 246 11.93 0.53 -4.99
CA PHE A 246 10.89 -0.25 -4.30
C PHE A 246 10.73 -1.60 -4.99
N GLN A 247 11.02 -2.66 -4.26
CA GLN A 247 10.84 -4.01 -4.74
C GLN A 247 10.60 -4.92 -3.55
N ASP A 248 9.53 -5.70 -3.61
CA ASP A 248 9.27 -6.75 -2.64
C ASP A 248 10.34 -7.87 -2.74
N LYS A 249 10.73 -8.44 -1.60
CA LYS A 249 11.72 -9.53 -1.54
C LYS A 249 11.30 -10.72 -2.40
N ALA A 250 10.03 -11.13 -2.41
CA ALA A 250 9.57 -12.24 -3.24
C ALA A 250 9.75 -11.94 -4.73
N SER A 251 9.56 -10.68 -5.14
CA SER A 251 9.80 -10.24 -6.53
C SER A 251 11.29 -10.29 -6.91
N ALA A 252 12.20 -9.99 -5.97
CA ALA A 252 13.64 -10.13 -6.18
C ALA A 252 14.07 -11.61 -6.27
N MET A 253 13.52 -12.46 -5.40
CA MET A 253 13.77 -13.90 -5.39
C MET A 253 13.44 -14.60 -6.72
N VAL A 254 12.45 -14.10 -7.48
CA VAL A 254 12.17 -14.63 -8.83
C VAL A 254 13.37 -14.42 -9.77
N VAL A 255 14.04 -13.27 -9.68
CA VAL A 255 15.22 -12.98 -10.51
C VAL A 255 16.42 -13.80 -10.05
N GLU A 256 16.56 -14.00 -8.74
CA GLU A 256 17.58 -14.90 -8.19
C GLU A 256 17.38 -16.34 -8.69
N ALA A 257 16.14 -16.85 -8.67
CA ALA A 257 15.81 -18.17 -9.19
C ALA A 257 15.98 -18.29 -10.72
N LEU A 258 15.97 -17.17 -11.46
CA LEU A 258 16.34 -17.14 -12.87
C LEU A 258 17.86 -17.31 -13.07
N HIS A 259 18.66 -16.95 -12.06
CA HIS A 259 20.12 -17.00 -12.04
C HIS A 259 20.78 -16.32 -13.26
N PRO A 260 20.44 -15.08 -13.63
CA PRO A 260 20.90 -14.47 -14.88
C PRO A 260 22.43 -14.40 -14.95
N SER A 261 22.99 -14.71 -16.11
CA SER A 261 24.43 -14.70 -16.38
C SER A 261 24.79 -13.62 -17.41
N GLU A 262 26.08 -13.27 -17.45
CA GLU A 262 26.58 -12.34 -18.46
C GLU A 262 26.30 -12.87 -19.87
N ASN A 263 25.89 -11.97 -20.77
CA ASN A 263 25.53 -12.26 -22.15
C ASN A 263 24.30 -13.16 -22.38
N ASP A 264 23.61 -13.62 -21.32
CA ASP A 264 22.30 -14.26 -21.46
C ASP A 264 21.36 -13.35 -22.24
N ARG A 265 20.63 -13.93 -23.19
CA ARG A 265 19.50 -13.28 -23.83
C ARG A 265 18.22 -13.67 -23.12
N ILE A 266 17.66 -12.74 -22.37
CA ILE A 266 16.55 -12.97 -21.46
C ILE A 266 15.29 -12.28 -21.97
N LEU A 267 14.18 -13.02 -21.98
CA LEU A 267 12.86 -12.52 -22.31
C LEU A 267 12.05 -12.25 -21.04
N ASP A 268 11.36 -11.11 -20.96
CA ASP A 268 10.33 -10.85 -19.95
C ASP A 268 9.02 -10.52 -20.68
N LEU A 269 8.02 -11.39 -20.53
CA LEU A 269 6.76 -11.30 -21.30
C LEU A 269 5.73 -10.34 -20.70
N ALA A 270 5.95 -9.81 -19.51
CA ALA A 270 5.05 -8.87 -18.85
C ALA A 270 5.86 -7.80 -18.10
N ALA A 271 6.78 -7.19 -18.83
CA ALA A 271 7.95 -6.55 -18.23
C ALA A 271 7.65 -5.27 -17.47
N ALA A 272 6.66 -4.49 -17.90
CA ALA A 272 6.47 -3.16 -17.34
C ALA A 272 5.96 -3.24 -15.89
N PRO A 273 6.50 -2.45 -14.94
CA PRO A 273 7.32 -1.25 -15.15
C PRO A 273 8.84 -1.48 -15.20
N GLY A 274 9.34 -2.72 -15.23
CA GLY A 274 10.75 -3.04 -15.46
C GLY A 274 11.59 -3.25 -14.20
N ILE A 275 10.96 -3.50 -13.05
CA ILE A 275 11.69 -3.67 -11.77
C ILE A 275 12.56 -4.94 -11.81
N LYS A 276 12.03 -6.08 -12.27
CA LYS A 276 12.78 -7.33 -12.41
C LYS A 276 13.88 -7.21 -13.48
N ALA A 277 13.54 -6.62 -14.63
CA ALA A 277 14.50 -6.29 -15.68
C ALA A 277 15.69 -5.46 -15.15
N SER A 278 15.43 -4.44 -14.32
CA SER A 278 16.52 -3.67 -13.71
C SER A 278 17.39 -4.48 -12.75
N LEU A 279 16.82 -5.47 -12.05
CA LEU A 279 17.59 -6.37 -11.18
C LEU A 279 18.47 -7.32 -12.01
N ILE A 280 17.95 -7.85 -13.11
CA ILE A 280 18.75 -8.68 -14.03
C ILE A 280 19.98 -7.90 -14.52
N MET A 281 19.78 -6.64 -14.91
CA MET A 281 20.89 -5.78 -15.35
C MET A 281 21.83 -5.43 -14.19
N GLN A 282 21.33 -5.30 -12.97
CA GLN A 282 22.16 -5.10 -11.80
C GLN A 282 23.04 -6.31 -11.49
N LEU A 283 22.48 -7.53 -11.44
CA LEU A 283 23.23 -8.77 -11.16
C LEU A 283 24.24 -9.13 -12.25
N THR A 284 23.96 -8.72 -13.49
CA THR A 284 24.83 -9.00 -14.64
C THR A 284 25.75 -7.83 -14.98
N GLU A 285 25.78 -6.78 -14.16
CA GLU A 285 26.56 -5.55 -14.42
C GLU A 285 26.34 -4.97 -15.82
N ASN A 286 25.07 -4.91 -16.25
CA ASN A 286 24.64 -4.51 -17.59
C ASN A 286 25.17 -5.41 -18.73
N LYS A 287 25.55 -6.68 -18.48
CA LYS A 287 26.10 -7.56 -19.52
C LYS A 287 25.07 -8.50 -20.15
N ALA A 288 23.90 -8.70 -19.53
CA ALA A 288 22.79 -9.43 -20.16
C ALA A 288 22.15 -8.64 -21.32
N ARG A 289 21.39 -9.32 -22.17
CA ARG A 289 20.56 -8.73 -23.23
C ARG A 289 19.10 -9.01 -22.93
N LEU A 290 18.27 -7.98 -22.86
CA LEU A 290 16.87 -8.11 -22.50
C LEU A 290 15.96 -7.87 -23.69
N VAL A 291 14.93 -8.69 -23.82
CA VAL A 291 13.75 -8.39 -24.64
C VAL A 291 12.56 -8.27 -23.69
N LEU A 292 11.99 -7.07 -23.61
CA LEU A 292 10.96 -6.70 -22.65
C LEU A 292 9.64 -6.45 -23.38
N VAL A 293 8.66 -7.31 -23.13
CA VAL A 293 7.35 -7.26 -23.79
C VAL A 293 6.29 -6.79 -22.79
N ASP A 294 5.44 -5.84 -23.19
CA ASP A 294 4.23 -5.50 -22.45
C ASP A 294 3.16 -4.97 -23.41
N VAL A 295 1.89 -5.27 -23.14
CA VAL A 295 0.77 -4.85 -23.98
C VAL A 295 0.53 -3.34 -23.94
N SER A 296 0.93 -2.66 -22.86
CA SER A 296 0.63 -1.24 -22.65
C SER A 296 1.77 -0.33 -23.09
N TRP A 297 1.55 0.40 -24.18
CA TRP A 297 2.48 1.44 -24.65
C TRP A 297 2.84 2.47 -23.58
N GLU A 298 1.87 2.88 -22.75
CA GLU A 298 2.14 3.87 -21.70
C GLU A 298 3.06 3.28 -20.62
N ARG A 299 2.83 2.02 -20.21
CA ARG A 299 3.67 1.35 -19.21
C ARG A 299 5.07 1.09 -19.76
N THR A 300 5.24 0.73 -21.03
CA THR A 300 6.58 0.56 -21.62
C THR A 300 7.35 1.87 -21.72
N ARG A 301 6.68 2.99 -22.04
CA ARG A 301 7.32 4.32 -22.00
C ARG A 301 7.78 4.71 -20.60
N ARG A 302 7.00 4.39 -19.56
CA ARG A 302 7.39 4.59 -18.15
C ARG A 302 8.55 3.68 -17.77
N MET A 303 8.51 2.41 -18.15
CA MET A 303 9.59 1.44 -17.96
C MET A 303 10.90 1.93 -18.56
N ALA A 304 10.91 2.40 -19.81
CA ALA A 304 12.11 2.92 -20.45
C ALA A 304 12.74 4.09 -19.68
N ARG A 305 11.92 4.97 -19.07
CA ARG A 305 12.40 6.05 -18.21
C ARG A 305 12.99 5.54 -16.90
N LEU A 306 12.34 4.55 -16.27
CA LEU A 306 12.81 3.93 -15.03
C LEU A 306 14.12 3.17 -15.24
N LEU A 307 14.25 2.39 -16.30
CA LEU A 307 15.48 1.67 -16.62
C LEU A 307 16.67 2.64 -16.81
N ARG A 308 16.47 3.74 -17.55
CA ARG A 308 17.48 4.80 -17.66
C ARG A 308 17.81 5.43 -16.31
N LEU A 309 16.79 5.72 -15.51
CA LEU A 309 16.97 6.24 -14.16
C LEU A 309 17.80 5.27 -13.32
N TYR A 310 17.61 3.96 -13.44
CA TYR A 310 18.36 2.94 -12.71
C TYR A 310 19.75 2.64 -13.29
N GLY A 311 20.18 3.36 -14.34
CA GLY A 311 21.51 3.17 -14.93
C GLY A 311 21.63 1.91 -15.79
N VAL A 312 20.51 1.40 -16.29
CA VAL A 312 20.50 0.26 -17.22
C VAL A 312 21.07 0.70 -18.58
N ASP A 313 21.96 -0.12 -19.14
CA ASP A 313 22.45 0.05 -20.50
C ASP A 313 21.34 -0.26 -21.51
N MET A 314 20.69 0.80 -21.98
CA MET A 314 19.59 0.70 -22.93
C MET A 314 20.01 0.16 -24.30
N SER A 315 21.31 0.09 -24.65
CA SER A 315 21.76 -0.52 -25.90
C SER A 315 21.57 -2.05 -25.91
N ARG A 316 21.38 -2.64 -24.73
CA ARG A 316 21.16 -4.08 -24.52
C ARG A 316 19.70 -4.43 -24.24
N VAL A 317 18.80 -3.48 -24.36
CA VAL A 317 17.37 -3.65 -24.05
C VAL A 317 16.54 -3.38 -25.29
N GLU A 318 15.81 -4.40 -25.74
CA GLU A 318 14.75 -4.28 -26.74
C GLU A 318 13.41 -4.20 -26.04
N ILE A 319 12.60 -3.18 -26.34
CA ILE A 319 11.26 -3.01 -25.78
C ILE A 319 10.23 -3.25 -26.88
N VAL A 320 9.33 -4.21 -26.65
CA VAL A 320 8.29 -4.60 -27.59
C VAL A 320 6.91 -4.30 -26.99
N VAL A 321 6.08 -3.58 -27.73
CA VAL A 321 4.67 -3.37 -27.35
C VAL A 321 3.81 -4.38 -28.10
N ALA A 322 3.40 -5.43 -27.41
CA ALA A 322 2.61 -6.50 -28.00
C ALA A 322 1.83 -7.29 -26.95
N ASP A 323 0.81 -8.03 -27.41
CA ASP A 323 0.23 -9.11 -26.61
C ASP A 323 1.15 -10.33 -26.68
N SER A 324 1.70 -10.72 -25.53
CA SER A 324 2.63 -11.84 -25.39
C SER A 324 2.05 -13.20 -25.83
N ARG A 325 0.72 -13.33 -25.92
CA ARG A 325 0.05 -14.53 -26.44
C ARG A 325 0.17 -14.65 -27.95
N GLU A 326 0.23 -13.51 -28.64
CA GLU A 326 0.21 -13.39 -30.09
C GLU A 326 1.60 -13.13 -30.68
N TRP A 327 2.46 -12.46 -29.92
CA TRP A 327 3.82 -12.17 -30.35
C TRP A 327 4.63 -13.46 -30.56
N ARG A 328 5.42 -13.47 -31.63
CA ARG A 328 6.27 -14.61 -32.01
C ARG A 328 7.70 -14.11 -32.22
N PRO A 329 8.62 -14.38 -31.29
CA PRO A 329 10.02 -14.00 -31.45
C PRO A 329 10.64 -14.78 -32.61
N ARG A 330 11.51 -14.12 -33.38
CA ARG A 330 12.27 -14.76 -34.49
C ARG A 330 13.50 -15.53 -34.00
N THR A 331 13.81 -15.44 -32.71
CA THR A 331 15.04 -15.93 -32.10
C THR A 331 14.73 -16.59 -30.77
N THR A 332 15.60 -17.50 -30.34
CA THR A 332 15.53 -18.15 -29.04
C THR A 332 16.10 -17.25 -27.92
N PHE A 333 15.76 -17.62 -26.69
CA PHE A 333 16.20 -16.99 -25.46
C PHE A 333 16.86 -18.04 -24.58
N ASP A 334 17.89 -17.64 -23.85
CA ASP A 334 18.54 -18.51 -22.88
C ASP A 334 17.64 -18.69 -21.66
N LYS A 335 16.91 -17.64 -21.28
CA LYS A 335 16.00 -17.62 -20.12
C LYS A 335 14.76 -16.76 -20.38
N THR A 336 13.67 -17.08 -19.68
CA THR A 336 12.40 -16.36 -19.79
C THR A 336 11.79 -16.13 -18.42
N LEU A 337 11.22 -14.94 -18.24
CA LEU A 337 10.50 -14.48 -17.06
C LEU A 337 9.03 -14.21 -17.39
#